data_AF-A0AAV0FXA4-F1
#
_entry.id   AF-A0AAV0FXA4-F1
#
_cell.length_a   1.000
_cell.length_b   1.000
_cell.length_c   1.000
_cell.angle_alpha   90.00
_cell.angle_beta   90.00
_cell.angle_gamma   90.00
#
_symmetry.space_group_name_H-M   'P 1'
#
loop_
_entity.id
_entity.type
_entity.pdbx_description
1 polymer ?
#
loop_
_entity_poly.entity_id
_entity_poly.type
_entity_poly.pdbx_seq_one_letter_code
_entity_poly.pdbx_strand_id
1 'polypeptide(L)'
;MPPPPVSPLVKMSDEEVKGSADQDREEINVSVENRKKKRKLKLREEAKKAGKRGVCYISRVPPHMDPVKLRQILSQFGEIQRIYLVPENPAAQMNSKRADAYRGQGFSEGWVEFTKKSIAKRVAKMLNGQQIGGRKRSAFYYDLWNIKYLSKFKWDDLTEETAHNNAVREQKLTLELSAAKKERDFFLTQVDKARALSAIEERLKKKQKVVEKSVESSGIPEKADGPRKFIRHFHQKAAVAAGGAGERQTRLSKDTLAAVFGGPS
;
A
#
# COMPACT_ATOMS: atom_id res chain seq x y z
N MET A 1 -40.23 59.09 2.93
CA MET A 1 -38.78 58.92 2.72
C MET A 1 -38.58 58.37 1.31
N PRO A 2 -37.90 59.08 0.41
CA PRO A 2 -37.53 58.55 -0.91
C PRO A 2 -36.31 57.61 -0.79
N PRO A 3 -36.12 56.64 -1.71
CA PRO A 3 -34.95 55.77 -1.69
C PRO A 3 -33.69 56.54 -2.11
N PRO A 4 -32.49 56.19 -1.60
CA PRO A 4 -31.25 56.87 -1.95
C PRO A 4 -30.79 56.53 -3.37
N PRO A 5 -30.03 57.44 -4.01
CA PRO A 5 -29.59 57.27 -5.40
C PRO A 5 -28.50 56.21 -5.53
N VAL A 6 -28.57 55.43 -6.61
CA VAL A 6 -27.61 54.36 -6.94
C VAL A 6 -26.36 54.98 -7.56
N SER A 7 -25.20 54.73 -6.97
CA SER A 7 -23.89 55.18 -7.46
C SER A 7 -23.51 54.51 -8.79
N PRO A 8 -22.72 55.17 -9.67
CA PRO A 8 -22.32 54.59 -10.95
C PRO A 8 -21.31 53.47 -10.75
N LEU A 9 -21.56 52.33 -11.39
CA LEU A 9 -20.68 51.18 -11.45
C LEU A 9 -19.39 51.57 -12.19
N VAL A 10 -18.28 51.69 -11.47
CA VAL A 10 -16.94 51.85 -12.04
C VAL A 10 -16.61 50.56 -12.81
N LYS A 11 -16.61 50.63 -14.15
CA LYS A 11 -16.04 49.59 -15.00
C LYS A 11 -14.51 49.65 -14.85
N MET A 12 -13.97 48.81 -13.97
CA MET A 12 -12.55 48.45 -14.01
C MET A 12 -12.33 47.55 -15.23
N SER A 13 -11.40 47.95 -16.10
CA SER A 13 -11.04 47.28 -17.34
C SER A 13 -10.34 45.93 -17.09
N ASP A 14 -10.75 44.90 -17.83
CA ASP A 14 -10.31 43.49 -17.73
C ASP A 14 -8.81 43.22 -17.99
N GLU A 15 -8.00 44.23 -18.34
CA GLU A 15 -6.56 44.05 -18.57
C GLU A 15 -5.70 44.03 -17.29
N GLU A 16 -6.08 44.73 -16.22
CA GLU A 16 -5.26 44.79 -14.99
C GLU A 16 -5.39 43.52 -14.13
N VAL A 17 -6.51 42.80 -14.23
CA VAL A 17 -6.74 41.53 -13.50
C VAL A 17 -5.94 40.37 -14.09
N LYS A 18 -5.56 40.47 -15.38
CA LYS A 18 -4.80 39.44 -16.08
C LYS A 18 -3.29 39.50 -15.76
N GLY A 19 -2.75 40.71 -15.55
CA GLY A 19 -1.34 40.92 -15.20
C GLY A 19 -0.95 40.44 -13.80
N SER A 20 -1.85 40.56 -12.81
CA SER A 20 -1.57 40.11 -11.44
C SER A 20 -1.57 38.59 -11.30
N ALA A 21 -2.51 37.91 -11.98
CA ALA A 21 -2.64 36.46 -11.91
C ALA A 21 -1.47 35.71 -12.60
N ASP A 22 -0.87 36.30 -13.64
CA ASP A 22 0.30 35.73 -14.31
C ASP A 22 1.59 35.95 -13.51
N GLN A 23 1.74 37.10 -12.83
CA GLN A 23 2.85 37.34 -11.89
C GLN A 23 2.80 36.41 -10.67
N ASP A 24 1.61 36.21 -10.09
CA ASP A 24 1.42 35.28 -8.97
C ASP A 24 1.74 33.82 -9.38
N ARG A 25 1.40 33.42 -10.61
CA ARG A 25 1.72 32.09 -11.15
C ARG A 25 3.23 31.89 -11.38
N GLU A 26 3.92 32.91 -11.90
CA GLU A 26 5.38 32.84 -12.07
C GLU A 26 6.10 32.77 -10.73
N GLU A 27 5.70 33.55 -9.73
CA GLU A 27 6.29 33.49 -8.38
C GLU A 27 6.10 32.13 -7.71
N ILE A 28 4.90 31.53 -7.82
CA ILE A 28 4.63 30.18 -7.32
C ILE A 28 5.52 29.16 -8.03
N ASN A 29 5.70 29.27 -9.35
CA ASN A 29 6.54 28.35 -10.11
C ASN A 29 8.02 28.47 -9.71
N VAL A 30 8.55 29.69 -9.55
CA VAL A 30 9.93 29.94 -9.10
C VAL A 30 10.16 29.40 -7.68
N SER A 31 9.18 29.55 -6.78
CA SER A 31 9.22 28.99 -5.42
C SER A 31 9.24 27.45 -5.43
N VAL A 32 8.43 26.82 -6.28
CA VAL A 32 8.41 25.36 -6.47
C VAL A 32 9.75 24.87 -7.05
N GLU A 33 10.31 25.57 -8.03
CA GLU A 33 11.58 25.24 -8.66
C GLU A 33 12.76 25.36 -7.67
N ASN A 34 12.79 26.41 -6.85
CA ASN A 34 13.78 26.57 -5.78
C ASN A 34 13.65 25.49 -4.70
N ARG A 35 12.42 25.09 -4.34
CA ARG A 35 12.20 23.95 -3.44
C ARG A 35 12.71 22.63 -4.04
N LYS A 36 12.49 22.40 -5.34
CA LYS A 36 13.02 21.22 -6.07
C LYS A 36 14.55 21.21 -6.08
N LYS A 37 15.18 22.35 -6.42
CA LYS A 37 16.65 22.50 -6.41
C LYS A 37 17.24 22.24 -5.02
N LYS A 38 16.65 22.81 -3.97
CA LYS A 38 17.06 22.59 -2.58
C LYS A 38 16.93 21.12 -2.16
N ARG A 39 15.85 20.43 -2.56
CA ARG A 39 15.68 18.99 -2.32
C ARG A 39 16.75 18.16 -3.03
N LYS A 40 17.03 18.45 -4.30
CA LYS A 40 18.06 17.74 -5.09
C LYS A 40 19.46 17.90 -4.48
N LEU A 41 19.79 19.09 -3.97
CA LEU A 41 21.05 19.32 -3.26
C LEU A 41 21.14 18.49 -1.97
N LYS A 42 20.08 18.48 -1.15
CA LYS A 42 20.01 17.66 0.06
C LYS A 42 20.20 16.16 -0.22
N LEU A 43 19.50 15.64 -1.24
CA LEU A 43 19.63 14.24 -1.65
C LEU A 43 21.07 13.89 -2.09
N ARG A 44 21.72 14.79 -2.82
CA ARG A 44 23.13 14.62 -3.22
C ARG A 44 24.07 14.63 -2.02
N GLU A 45 23.84 15.49 -1.03
CA GLU A 45 24.62 15.51 0.21
C GLU A 45 24.41 14.23 1.03
N GLU A 46 23.17 13.76 1.13
CA GLU A 46 22.83 12.51 1.80
C GLU A 46 23.48 11.31 1.11
N ALA A 47 23.48 11.27 -0.22
CA ALA A 47 24.18 10.22 -0.98
C ALA A 47 25.70 10.25 -0.75
N LYS A 48 26.31 11.45 -0.69
CA LYS A 48 27.73 11.61 -0.33
C LYS A 48 28.01 11.13 1.09
N LYS A 49 27.12 11.40 2.03
CA LYS A 49 27.21 10.91 3.42
C LYS A 49 27.06 9.40 3.45
N ALA A 50 26.09 8.83 2.73
CA ALA A 50 25.85 7.39 2.64
C ALA A 50 27.09 6.63 2.12
N GLY A 51 27.80 7.16 1.12
CA GLY A 51 29.04 6.55 0.62
C GLY A 51 30.19 6.50 1.64
N LYS A 52 30.12 7.32 2.70
CA LYS A 52 31.11 7.34 3.79
C LYS A 52 30.72 6.43 4.95
N ARG A 53 29.48 5.95 5.01
CA ARG A 53 29.00 5.08 6.09
C ARG A 53 29.67 3.72 6.02
N GLY A 54 29.68 3.05 7.16
CA GLY A 54 30.21 1.69 7.27
C GLY A 54 29.37 0.87 8.23
N VAL A 55 29.15 -0.38 7.87
CA VAL A 55 28.33 -1.31 8.66
C VAL A 55 29.25 -2.32 9.37
N CYS A 56 28.95 -2.55 10.64
CA CYS A 56 29.53 -3.59 11.46
C CYS A 56 28.49 -4.68 11.70
N TYR A 57 28.88 -5.92 11.48
CA TYR A 57 28.12 -7.12 11.82
C TYR A 57 28.49 -7.58 13.22
N ILE A 58 27.49 -7.95 14.00
CA ILE A 58 27.61 -8.52 15.34
C ILE A 58 27.04 -9.93 15.26
N SER A 59 27.90 -10.93 15.42
CA SER A 59 27.50 -12.33 15.25
C SER A 59 26.76 -12.89 16.45
N ARG A 60 27.04 -12.38 17.65
CA ARG A 60 26.42 -12.83 18.90
C ARG A 60 26.06 -11.63 19.74
N VAL A 61 24.77 -11.49 20.02
CA VAL A 61 24.24 -10.47 20.93
C VAL A 61 24.04 -11.13 22.30
N PRO A 62 24.61 -10.60 23.39
CA PRO A 62 24.34 -11.10 24.73
C PRO A 62 22.85 -11.10 25.09
N PRO A 63 22.40 -12.05 25.93
CA PRO A 63 21.07 -12.01 26.52
C PRO A 63 20.89 -10.70 27.30
N HIS A 64 19.68 -10.14 27.32
CA HIS A 64 19.37 -8.82 27.93
C HIS A 64 19.91 -7.56 27.22
N MET A 65 20.59 -7.71 26.08
CA MET A 65 21.08 -6.56 25.33
C MET A 65 20.05 -6.04 24.33
N ASP A 66 19.55 -4.84 24.57
CA ASP A 66 18.61 -4.15 23.69
C ASP A 66 19.36 -3.27 22.66
N PRO A 67 18.76 -2.97 21.49
CA PRO A 67 19.35 -2.03 20.51
C PRO A 67 19.69 -0.66 21.11
N VAL A 68 18.91 -0.22 22.11
CA VAL A 68 19.12 1.05 22.83
C VAL A 68 20.38 0.98 23.69
N LYS A 69 20.58 -0.10 24.45
CA LYS A 69 21.79 -0.30 25.26
C LYS A 69 23.03 -0.46 24.37
N LEU A 70 22.89 -1.22 23.29
CA LEU A 70 23.94 -1.37 22.28
C LEU A 70 24.34 -0.02 21.70
N ARG A 71 23.37 0.85 21.39
CA ARG A 71 23.61 2.23 20.97
C ARG A 71 24.39 3.00 22.02
N GLN A 72 23.97 2.97 23.28
CA GLN A 72 24.64 3.69 24.36
C GLN A 72 26.10 3.28 24.50
N ILE A 73 26.38 1.98 24.52
CA ILE A 73 27.75 1.46 24.66
C ILE A 73 28.60 1.79 23.43
N LEU A 74 28.07 1.62 22.22
CA LEU A 74 28.86 1.89 21.01
C LEU A 74 28.97 3.38 20.67
N SER A 75 28.06 4.21 21.19
CA SER A 75 28.07 5.67 20.96
C SER A 75 29.31 6.34 21.52
N GLN A 76 29.98 5.72 22.50
CA GLN A 76 31.25 6.24 23.04
C GLN A 76 32.40 6.16 22.03
N PHE A 77 32.31 5.26 21.05
CA PHE A 77 33.35 5.07 20.02
C PHE A 77 33.06 5.82 18.73
N GLY A 78 31.79 6.15 18.48
CA GLY A 78 31.41 7.03 17.39
C GLY A 78 29.91 7.13 17.16
N GLU A 79 29.54 8.01 16.24
CA GLU A 79 28.15 8.27 15.90
C GLU A 79 27.54 7.12 15.09
N ILE A 80 26.42 6.61 15.59
CA ILE A 80 25.66 5.50 15.02
C ILE A 80 24.38 6.03 14.40
N GLN A 81 24.08 5.64 13.16
CA GLN A 81 22.80 5.96 12.53
C GLN A 81 21.78 4.88 12.85
N ARG A 82 21.94 3.70 12.27
CA ARG A 82 20.96 2.62 12.28
C ARG A 82 21.49 1.40 13.03
N ILE A 83 20.59 0.70 13.71
CA ILE A 83 20.86 -0.55 14.42
C ILE A 83 19.70 -1.49 14.14
N TYR A 84 20.02 -2.70 13.74
CA TYR A 84 19.05 -3.75 13.47
C TYR A 84 19.55 -5.00 14.16
N LEU A 85 18.71 -5.57 15.01
CA LEU A 85 18.98 -6.84 15.68
C LEU A 85 17.92 -7.81 15.22
N VAL A 86 18.35 -8.99 14.77
CA VAL A 86 17.44 -10.06 14.37
C VAL A 86 16.92 -10.73 15.64
N PRO A 87 15.60 -10.74 15.85
CA PRO A 87 15.02 -11.45 16.98
C PRO A 87 15.29 -12.95 16.83
N GLU A 88 15.65 -13.58 17.93
CA GLU A 88 15.91 -15.01 17.95
C GLU A 88 14.65 -15.81 17.57
N ASN A 89 14.85 -16.93 16.88
CA ASN A 89 13.75 -17.82 16.48
C ASN A 89 12.93 -18.25 17.71
N PRO A 90 11.59 -18.27 17.63
CA PRO A 90 10.72 -18.60 18.77
C PRO A 90 10.98 -20.01 19.32
N ALA A 91 11.43 -20.95 18.48
CA ALA A 91 11.82 -22.30 18.90
C ALA A 91 13.10 -22.31 19.76
N ALA A 92 14.12 -21.54 19.36
CA ALA A 92 15.36 -21.38 20.13
C ALA A 92 15.09 -20.60 21.42
N GLN A 93 14.24 -19.56 21.35
CA GLN A 93 13.76 -18.83 22.52
C GLN A 93 13.01 -19.73 23.51
N MET A 94 12.22 -20.71 23.04
CA MET A 94 11.54 -21.65 23.93
C MET A 94 12.52 -22.54 24.70
N ASN A 95 13.60 -22.98 24.06
CA ASN A 95 14.64 -23.77 24.71
C ASN A 95 15.43 -22.91 25.73
N SER A 96 15.74 -21.67 25.39
CA SER A 96 16.40 -20.72 26.31
C SER A 96 15.51 -20.36 27.50
N LYS A 97 14.19 -20.16 27.31
CA LYS A 97 13.21 -19.93 28.39
C LYS A 97 13.06 -21.10 29.36
N ARG A 98 13.41 -22.32 28.93
CA ARG A 98 13.43 -23.52 29.80
C ARG A 98 14.72 -23.60 30.62
N ALA A 99 15.82 -23.10 30.09
CA ALA A 99 17.13 -23.10 30.76
C ALA A 99 17.34 -21.87 31.66
N ASP A 100 16.74 -20.74 31.30
CA ASP A 100 16.94 -19.45 31.95
C ASP A 100 15.59 -18.76 32.24
N ALA A 101 15.47 -18.11 33.39
CA ALA A 101 14.27 -17.41 33.84
C ALA A 101 14.01 -16.11 33.04
N TYR A 102 14.86 -15.79 32.06
CA TYR A 102 14.74 -14.59 31.26
C TYR A 102 13.59 -14.69 30.24
N ARG A 103 12.59 -13.83 30.41
CA ARG A 103 11.40 -13.75 29.55
C ARG A 103 11.53 -12.75 28.39
N GLY A 104 12.66 -12.06 28.25
CA GLY A 104 12.82 -11.04 27.22
C GLY A 104 13.11 -11.61 25.83
N GLN A 105 13.09 -10.73 24.82
CA GLN A 105 13.42 -11.10 23.46
C GLN A 105 14.95 -11.20 23.33
N GLY A 106 15.44 -12.41 23.05
CA GLY A 106 16.81 -12.63 22.64
C GLY A 106 17.00 -12.16 21.20
N PHE A 107 18.22 -11.77 20.87
CA PHE A 107 18.62 -11.46 19.50
C PHE A 107 19.77 -12.39 19.12
N SER A 108 19.74 -12.95 17.92
CA SER A 108 20.83 -13.82 17.45
C SER A 108 21.97 -12.97 16.88
N GLU A 109 21.64 -12.09 15.95
CA GLU A 109 22.58 -11.36 15.11
C GLU A 109 22.22 -9.88 15.03
N GLY A 110 23.19 -9.04 14.67
CA GLY A 110 22.99 -7.60 14.60
C GLY A 110 23.83 -6.89 13.55
N TRP A 111 23.32 -5.77 13.07
CA TRP A 111 23.99 -4.84 12.16
C TRP A 111 23.95 -3.44 12.76
N VAL A 112 25.11 -2.78 12.78
CA VAL A 112 25.28 -1.43 13.29
C VAL A 112 25.91 -0.56 12.21
N GLU A 113 25.21 0.51 11.81
CA GLU A 113 25.69 1.47 10.82
C GLU A 113 26.31 2.69 11.51
N PHE A 114 27.58 2.92 11.26
CA PHE A 114 28.30 4.13 11.68
C PHE A 114 28.30 5.20 10.57
N THR A 115 28.29 6.47 10.98
CA THR A 115 28.36 7.62 10.03
C THR A 115 29.62 7.56 9.16
N LYS A 116 30.74 7.04 9.69
CA LYS A 116 32.03 6.95 8.98
C LYS A 116 32.57 5.51 9.01
N LYS A 117 32.94 4.97 7.84
CA LYS A 117 33.54 3.64 7.70
C LYS A 117 34.91 3.50 8.37
N SER A 118 35.65 4.60 8.55
CA SER A 118 36.91 4.59 9.30
C SER A 118 36.69 4.26 10.78
N ILE A 119 35.61 4.80 11.37
CA ILE A 119 35.19 4.49 12.73
C ILE A 119 34.77 3.04 12.81
N ALA A 120 33.91 2.57 11.89
CA ALA A 120 33.48 1.17 11.84
C ALA A 120 34.68 0.19 11.79
N LYS A 121 35.68 0.47 10.95
CA LYS A 121 36.92 -0.33 10.88
C LYS A 121 37.71 -0.32 12.19
N ARG A 122 37.83 0.85 12.84
CA ARG A 122 38.54 1.01 14.12
C ARG A 122 37.81 0.24 15.22
N VAL A 123 36.50 0.42 15.33
CA VAL A 123 35.64 -0.25 16.31
C VAL A 123 35.72 -1.77 16.16
N ALA A 124 35.60 -2.28 14.93
CA ALA A 124 35.73 -3.71 14.70
C ALA A 124 37.11 -4.24 15.13
N LYS A 125 38.21 -3.54 14.84
CA LYS A 125 39.55 -3.97 15.26
C LYS A 125 39.76 -3.90 16.77
N MET A 126 39.20 -2.88 17.42
CA MET A 126 39.45 -2.58 18.83
C MET A 126 38.55 -3.40 19.75
N LEU A 127 37.27 -3.57 19.40
CA LEU A 127 36.30 -4.25 20.25
C LEU A 127 36.25 -5.75 20.00
N ASN A 128 36.60 -6.24 18.81
CA ASN A 128 36.51 -7.67 18.56
C ASN A 128 37.41 -8.45 19.53
N GLY A 129 36.81 -9.38 20.29
CA GLY A 129 37.46 -10.15 21.34
C GLY A 129 37.60 -9.44 22.69
N GLN A 130 37.13 -8.20 22.84
CA GLN A 130 37.11 -7.49 24.12
C GLN A 130 35.86 -7.83 24.92
N GLN A 131 35.96 -7.73 26.25
CA GLN A 131 34.82 -7.86 27.14
C GLN A 131 33.82 -6.71 26.94
N ILE A 132 32.53 -7.03 27.00
CA ILE A 132 31.44 -6.07 26.83
C ILE A 132 31.24 -5.27 28.12
N GLY A 133 31.14 -5.99 29.23
CA GLY A 133 30.92 -5.40 30.54
C GLY A 133 32.23 -4.90 31.16
N GLY A 134 32.17 -3.71 31.76
CA GLY A 134 33.27 -3.21 32.60
C GLY A 134 33.18 -3.77 34.02
N ARG A 135 32.12 -3.41 34.75
CA ARG A 135 31.97 -3.78 36.16
C ARG A 135 31.55 -5.25 36.31
N LYS A 136 32.10 -5.97 37.30
CA LYS A 136 31.75 -7.37 37.62
C LYS A 136 30.26 -7.62 37.90
N ARG A 137 29.51 -6.60 38.34
CA ARG A 137 28.06 -6.66 38.58
C ARG A 137 27.22 -6.47 37.31
N SER A 138 27.84 -6.11 36.17
CA SER A 138 27.11 -5.93 34.93
C SER A 138 26.68 -7.29 34.35
N ALA A 139 25.49 -7.35 33.76
CA ALA A 139 24.96 -8.57 33.15
C ALA A 139 25.85 -9.11 32.02
N PHE A 140 26.63 -8.23 31.39
CA PHE A 140 27.45 -8.53 30.20
C PHE A 140 28.93 -8.72 30.53
N TYR A 141 29.30 -8.92 31.80
CA TYR A 141 30.71 -8.96 32.22
C TYR A 141 31.49 -10.12 31.59
N TYR A 142 30.88 -11.29 31.48
CA TYR A 142 31.51 -12.48 30.91
C TYR A 142 31.40 -12.56 29.39
N ASP A 143 30.61 -11.69 28.77
CA ASP A 143 30.40 -11.70 27.34
C ASP A 143 31.51 -10.95 26.60
N LEU A 144 31.86 -11.48 25.43
CA LEU A 144 32.85 -10.92 24.52
C LEU A 144 32.16 -10.32 23.30
N TRP A 145 32.69 -9.19 22.84
CA TRP A 145 32.31 -8.60 21.56
C TRP A 145 32.78 -9.49 20.41
N ASN A 146 31.85 -9.93 19.57
CA ASN A 146 32.15 -10.53 18.27
C ASN A 146 31.64 -9.61 17.17
N ILE A 147 32.53 -8.72 16.70
CA ILE A 147 32.19 -7.66 15.74
C ILE A 147 33.10 -7.75 14.52
N LYS A 148 32.49 -7.76 13.34
CA LYS A 148 33.19 -7.75 12.05
C LYS A 148 32.78 -6.54 11.23
N TYR A 149 33.77 -5.81 10.71
CA TYR A 149 33.50 -4.79 9.69
C TYR A 149 33.20 -5.46 8.35
N LEU A 150 32.08 -5.10 7.74
CA LEU A 150 31.71 -5.58 6.41
C LEU A 150 32.19 -4.57 5.36
N SER A 151 33.16 -4.98 4.55
CA SER A 151 33.62 -4.17 3.43
C SER A 151 32.64 -4.27 2.26
N LYS A 152 32.47 -3.18 1.51
CA LYS A 152 31.54 -3.06 0.37
C LYS A 152 30.05 -3.25 0.68
N PHE A 153 29.70 -3.62 1.90
CA PHE A 153 28.33 -3.77 2.37
C PHE A 153 27.77 -2.44 2.90
N LYS A 154 26.54 -2.12 2.50
CA LYS A 154 25.77 -0.97 2.99
C LYS A 154 24.49 -1.42 3.67
N TRP A 155 23.90 -0.52 4.44
CA TRP A 155 22.61 -0.79 5.08
C TRP A 155 21.50 -1.07 4.05
N ASP A 156 21.54 -0.37 2.92
CA ASP A 156 20.52 -0.49 1.89
C ASP A 156 20.45 -1.92 1.35
N ASP A 157 21.60 -2.60 1.20
CA ASP A 157 21.69 -4.00 0.77
C ASP A 157 20.95 -4.96 1.73
N LEU A 158 21.05 -4.72 3.04
CA LEU A 158 20.33 -5.51 4.07
C LEU A 158 18.81 -5.34 3.93
N THR A 159 18.37 -4.10 3.72
CA THR A 159 16.95 -3.79 3.57
C THR A 159 16.40 -4.21 2.22
N GLU A 160 17.22 -4.19 1.17
CA GLU A 160 16.84 -4.58 -0.18
C GLU A 160 16.49 -6.06 -0.24
N GLU A 161 17.33 -6.93 0.33
CA GLU A 161 17.05 -8.37 0.41
C GLU A 161 15.77 -8.65 1.21
N THR A 162 15.62 -8.00 2.37
CA THR A 162 14.43 -8.15 3.21
C THR A 162 13.16 -7.65 2.50
N ALA A 163 13.24 -6.50 1.84
CA ALA A 163 12.14 -5.91 1.10
C ALA A 163 11.75 -6.77 -0.10
N HIS A 164 12.72 -7.32 -0.83
CA HIS A 164 12.48 -8.23 -1.93
C HIS A 164 11.76 -9.49 -1.46
N ASN A 165 12.28 -10.16 -0.42
CA ASN A 165 11.68 -11.35 0.15
C ASN A 165 10.26 -11.10 0.67
N ASN A 166 10.02 -9.94 1.28
CA ASN A 166 8.69 -9.54 1.74
C ASN A 166 7.74 -9.26 0.58
N ALA A 167 8.19 -8.55 -0.46
CA ALA A 167 7.38 -8.25 -1.65
C ALA A 167 6.98 -9.53 -2.39
N VAL A 168 7.90 -10.48 -2.56
CA VAL A 168 7.61 -11.78 -3.17
C VAL A 168 6.58 -12.56 -2.35
N ARG A 169 6.71 -12.56 -1.01
CA ARG A 169 5.74 -13.22 -0.13
C ARG A 169 4.36 -12.57 -0.23
N GLU A 170 4.30 -11.25 -0.21
CA GLU A 170 3.06 -10.48 -0.34
C GLU A 170 2.40 -10.72 -1.71
N GLN A 171 3.17 -10.76 -2.79
CA GLN A 171 2.68 -11.10 -4.12
C GLN A 171 2.09 -12.51 -4.16
N LYS A 172 2.73 -13.51 -3.56
CA LYS A 172 2.19 -14.87 -3.49
C LYS A 172 0.87 -14.91 -2.71
N LEU A 173 0.85 -14.31 -1.52
CA LEU A 173 -0.35 -14.25 -0.68
C LEU A 173 -1.50 -13.51 -1.35
N THR A 174 -1.23 -12.40 -2.04
CA THR A 174 -2.26 -11.64 -2.76
C THR A 174 -2.81 -12.43 -3.95
N LEU A 175 -1.97 -13.19 -4.66
CA LEU A 175 -2.42 -14.08 -5.72
C LEU A 175 -3.32 -15.19 -5.17
N GLU A 176 -2.91 -15.85 -4.09
CA GLU A 176 -3.70 -16.89 -3.40
C GLU A 176 -5.06 -16.34 -2.92
N LEU A 177 -5.06 -15.18 -2.25
CA LEU A 177 -6.28 -14.52 -1.82
C LEU A 177 -7.17 -14.13 -3.01
N SER A 178 -6.58 -13.69 -4.12
CA SER A 178 -7.34 -13.32 -5.31
C SER A 178 -8.00 -14.54 -5.97
N ALA A 179 -7.32 -15.70 -6.00
CA ALA A 179 -7.85 -16.95 -6.50
C ALA A 179 -9.02 -17.44 -5.62
N ALA A 180 -8.81 -17.51 -4.31
CA ALA A 180 -9.86 -17.89 -3.35
C ALA A 180 -11.08 -16.96 -3.41
N LYS A 181 -10.87 -15.65 -3.56
CA LYS A 181 -11.96 -14.68 -3.73
C LYS A 181 -12.75 -14.93 -5.01
N LYS A 182 -12.07 -15.16 -6.14
CA LYS A 182 -12.73 -15.48 -7.42
C LYS A 182 -13.56 -16.75 -7.33
N GLU A 183 -13.04 -17.79 -6.71
CA GLU A 183 -13.77 -19.05 -6.49
C GLU A 183 -15.00 -18.86 -5.61
N ARG A 184 -14.86 -18.11 -4.51
CA ARG A 184 -15.96 -17.76 -3.61
C ARG A 184 -17.04 -16.95 -4.30
N ASP A 185 -16.65 -15.93 -5.07
CA ASP A 185 -17.61 -15.08 -5.78
C ASP A 185 -18.29 -15.86 -6.90
N PHE A 186 -17.56 -16.74 -7.61
CA PHE A 186 -18.14 -17.67 -8.57
C PHE A 186 -19.20 -18.56 -7.90
N PHE A 187 -18.90 -19.17 -6.76
CA PHE A 187 -19.86 -20.00 -6.03
C PHE A 187 -21.12 -19.22 -5.64
N LEU A 188 -20.99 -18.00 -5.12
CA LEU A 188 -22.14 -17.15 -4.79
C LEU A 188 -23.01 -16.89 -6.01
N THR A 189 -22.41 -16.55 -7.17
CA THR A 189 -23.20 -16.33 -8.39
C THR A 189 -23.92 -17.59 -8.87
N GLN A 190 -23.34 -18.78 -8.69
CA GLN A 190 -23.99 -20.04 -9.07
C GLN A 190 -25.15 -20.38 -8.13
N VAL A 191 -25.00 -20.13 -6.83
CA VAL A 191 -26.09 -20.29 -5.86
C VAL A 191 -27.26 -19.36 -6.17
N ASP A 192 -26.98 -18.10 -6.51
CA ASP A 192 -28.02 -17.14 -6.87
C ASP A 192 -28.74 -17.53 -8.17
N LYS A 193 -28.00 -18.02 -9.18
CA LYS A 193 -28.59 -18.57 -10.41
C LYS A 193 -29.47 -19.78 -10.14
N ALA A 194 -29.00 -20.72 -9.32
CA ALA A 194 -29.77 -21.91 -8.95
C ALA A 194 -31.08 -21.54 -8.23
N ARG A 195 -31.04 -20.58 -7.29
CA ARG A 195 -32.23 -20.04 -6.62
C ARG A 195 -33.20 -19.35 -7.60
N ALA A 196 -32.67 -18.62 -8.58
CA ALA A 196 -33.50 -17.98 -9.60
C ALA A 196 -34.19 -19.02 -10.49
N LEU A 197 -33.48 -20.06 -10.92
CA LEU A 197 -34.03 -21.15 -11.73
C LEU A 197 -35.10 -21.93 -10.95
N SER A 198 -34.85 -22.30 -9.69
CA SER A 198 -35.85 -23.00 -8.87
C SER A 198 -37.12 -22.16 -8.68
N ALA A 199 -37.00 -20.86 -8.43
CA ALA A 199 -38.15 -19.96 -8.35
C ALA A 199 -38.93 -19.85 -9.67
N ILE A 200 -38.24 -19.90 -10.81
CA ILE A 200 -38.89 -19.94 -12.14
C ILE A 200 -39.63 -21.27 -12.34
N GLU A 201 -38.98 -22.40 -12.06
CA GLU A 201 -39.58 -23.73 -12.16
C GLU A 201 -40.82 -23.86 -11.27
N GLU A 202 -40.77 -23.38 -10.02
CA GLU A 202 -41.93 -23.35 -9.13
C GLU A 202 -43.09 -22.53 -9.71
N ARG A 203 -42.79 -21.37 -10.31
CA ARG A 203 -43.81 -20.53 -10.98
C ARG A 203 -44.40 -21.23 -12.19
N LEU A 204 -43.58 -21.92 -12.99
CA LEU A 204 -44.04 -22.68 -14.16
C LEU A 204 -44.91 -23.85 -13.72
N LYS A 205 -44.50 -24.63 -12.72
CA LYS A 205 -45.28 -25.74 -12.14
C LYS A 205 -46.61 -25.27 -11.55
N LYS A 206 -46.64 -24.13 -10.85
CA LYS A 206 -47.89 -23.52 -10.34
C LYS A 206 -48.82 -23.12 -11.49
N LYS A 207 -48.30 -22.53 -12.56
CA LYS A 207 -49.10 -22.18 -13.75
C LYS A 207 -49.64 -23.42 -14.45
N GLN A 208 -48.83 -24.46 -14.62
CA GLN A 208 -49.27 -25.74 -15.19
C GLN A 208 -50.38 -26.37 -14.35
N LYS A 209 -50.23 -26.45 -13.02
CA LYS A 209 -51.30 -26.93 -12.13
C LYS A 209 -52.59 -26.10 -12.20
N VAL A 210 -52.50 -24.78 -12.35
CA VAL A 210 -53.69 -23.92 -12.52
C VAL A 210 -54.38 -24.19 -13.86
N VAL A 211 -53.61 -24.39 -14.93
CA VAL A 211 -54.15 -24.74 -16.25
C VAL A 211 -54.79 -26.13 -16.23
N GLU A 212 -54.13 -27.14 -15.69
CA GLU A 212 -54.68 -28.50 -15.52
C GLU A 212 -55.96 -28.49 -14.67
N LYS A 213 -55.95 -27.78 -13.53
CA LYS A 213 -57.13 -27.65 -12.66
C LYS A 213 -58.28 -26.86 -13.32
N SER A 214 -57.97 -25.91 -14.20
CA SER A 214 -58.99 -25.20 -14.99
C SER A 214 -59.59 -26.10 -16.08
N VAL A 215 -58.78 -26.98 -16.69
CA VAL A 215 -59.23 -27.95 -17.70
C VAL A 215 -60.08 -29.07 -17.07
N GLU A 216 -59.76 -29.51 -15.85
CA GLU A 216 -60.61 -30.46 -15.09
C GLU A 216 -61.95 -29.84 -14.60
N SER A 217 -62.04 -28.52 -14.45
CA SER A 217 -63.29 -27.83 -14.08
C SER A 217 -64.23 -27.52 -15.26
N SER A 218 -63.74 -27.65 -16.49
CA SER A 218 -64.51 -27.42 -17.71
C SER A 218 -64.38 -28.63 -18.64
N GLY A 219 -65.14 -29.69 -18.36
CA GLY A 219 -65.12 -30.91 -19.17
C GLY A 219 -65.67 -30.72 -20.57
N ILE A 220 -64.82 -30.39 -21.57
CA ILE A 220 -65.07 -30.48 -23.02
C ILE A 220 -63.71 -30.70 -23.74
N PRO A 221 -63.60 -31.63 -24.74
CA PRO A 221 -62.31 -32.02 -25.35
C PRO A 221 -61.83 -31.12 -26.50
N GLU A 222 -60.54 -31.30 -26.82
CA GLU A 222 -59.61 -30.56 -27.70
C GLU A 222 -60.08 -30.17 -29.12
N LYS A 223 -59.63 -28.99 -29.58
CA LYS A 223 -58.59 -28.82 -30.62
C LYS A 223 -58.39 -27.35 -30.99
N ALA A 224 -57.16 -26.84 -30.82
CA ALA A 224 -56.63 -25.70 -31.58
C ALA A 224 -55.10 -25.63 -31.42
N ASP A 225 -54.40 -26.25 -32.36
CA ASP A 225 -52.96 -26.05 -32.55
C ASP A 225 -52.70 -24.66 -33.14
N GLY A 226 -52.08 -23.80 -32.33
CA GLY A 226 -51.55 -22.52 -32.75
C GLY A 226 -50.84 -21.83 -31.59
N PRO A 227 -49.62 -21.30 -31.75
CA PRO A 227 -48.89 -20.69 -30.65
C PRO A 227 -49.63 -19.41 -30.21
N ARG A 228 -50.25 -19.45 -29.03
CA ARG A 228 -50.87 -18.27 -28.40
C ARG A 228 -49.81 -17.22 -28.17
N LYS A 229 -49.78 -16.20 -29.02
CA LYS A 229 -48.92 -15.02 -28.89
C LYS A 229 -49.34 -14.24 -27.64
N PHE A 230 -48.66 -14.47 -26.52
CA PHE A 230 -48.77 -13.61 -25.34
C PHE A 230 -48.15 -12.25 -25.66
N ILE A 231 -48.95 -11.33 -26.19
CA ILE A 231 -48.55 -9.93 -26.37
C ILE A 231 -48.48 -9.30 -24.98
N ARG A 232 -47.26 -9.12 -24.46
CA ARG A 232 -47.05 -8.35 -23.23
C ARG A 232 -47.07 -6.87 -23.59
N HIS A 233 -48.12 -6.17 -23.18
CA HIS A 233 -48.14 -4.70 -23.24
C HIS A 233 -47.19 -4.14 -22.18
N PHE A 234 -45.97 -3.80 -22.59
CA PHE A 234 -45.06 -3.02 -21.76
C PHE A 234 -45.48 -1.56 -21.82
N HIS A 235 -45.75 -0.96 -20.66
CA HIS A 235 -45.92 0.48 -20.56
C HIS A 235 -44.53 1.11 -20.68
N GLN A 236 -44.16 1.48 -21.91
CA GLN A 236 -42.92 2.18 -22.17
C GLN A 236 -43.05 3.57 -21.57
N LYS A 237 -42.25 3.89 -20.55
CA LYS A 237 -42.20 5.27 -20.02
C LYS A 237 -41.72 6.17 -21.15
N ALA A 238 -42.49 7.22 -21.44
CA ALA A 238 -42.12 8.21 -22.45
C ALA A 238 -40.71 8.75 -22.16
N ALA A 239 -39.87 8.82 -23.19
CA ALA A 239 -38.57 9.45 -23.07
C ALA A 239 -38.76 10.90 -22.64
N VAL A 240 -38.06 11.32 -21.57
CA VAL A 240 -38.06 12.71 -21.12
C VAL A 240 -37.57 13.56 -22.28
N ALA A 241 -38.44 14.47 -22.75
CA ALA A 241 -38.15 15.40 -23.83
C ALA A 241 -36.83 16.12 -23.54
N ALA A 242 -36.02 16.27 -24.60
CA ALA A 242 -34.82 17.07 -24.60
C ALA A 242 -35.17 18.54 -24.33
N GLY A 243 -35.24 18.89 -23.06
CA GLY A 243 -35.40 20.24 -22.54
C GLY A 243 -34.52 20.39 -21.32
N GLY A 244 -33.21 20.47 -21.55
CA GLY A 244 -32.19 20.51 -20.50
C GLY A 244 -30.98 19.65 -20.82
N ALA A 245 -30.37 19.85 -21.99
CA ALA A 245 -29.07 19.28 -22.30
C ALA A 245 -28.00 20.01 -21.48
N GLY A 246 -27.85 19.63 -20.20
CA GLY A 246 -26.59 19.83 -19.50
C GLY A 246 -25.53 19.02 -20.23
N GLU A 247 -24.55 19.70 -20.82
CA GLU A 247 -23.37 19.10 -21.42
C GLU A 247 -22.78 18.06 -20.47
N ARG A 248 -22.90 16.78 -20.81
CA ARG A 248 -22.02 15.76 -20.24
C ARG A 248 -20.64 16.01 -20.83
N GLN A 249 -19.84 16.82 -20.14
CA GLN A 249 -18.42 16.91 -20.40
C GLN A 249 -17.81 15.50 -20.24
N THR A 250 -17.56 14.85 -21.37
CA THR A 250 -16.65 13.72 -21.45
C THR A 250 -15.28 14.23 -21.05
N ARG A 251 -14.73 13.73 -19.94
CA ARG A 251 -13.49 14.24 -19.32
C ARG A 251 -12.22 14.10 -20.16
N LEU A 252 -12.31 13.57 -21.37
CA LEU A 252 -11.18 13.38 -22.28
C LEU A 252 -11.64 13.67 -23.71
N SER A 253 -10.88 14.49 -24.43
CA SER A 253 -11.15 14.85 -25.83
C SER A 253 -10.88 13.66 -26.76
N LYS A 254 -11.64 13.55 -27.85
CA LYS A 254 -11.50 12.44 -28.82
C LYS A 254 -10.07 12.30 -29.36
N ASP A 255 -9.34 13.39 -29.52
CA ASP A 255 -7.95 13.38 -29.98
C ASP A 255 -7.00 12.70 -28.98
N THR A 256 -7.27 12.83 -27.66
CA THR A 256 -6.47 12.14 -26.63
C THR A 256 -6.70 10.63 -26.63
N LEU A 257 -7.90 10.16 -26.97
CA LEU A 257 -8.20 8.74 -27.08
C LEU A 257 -7.62 8.14 -28.37
N ALA A 258 -7.60 8.89 -29.47
CA ALA A 258 -6.99 8.48 -30.72
C ALA A 258 -5.46 8.33 -30.58
N ALA A 259 -4.79 9.21 -29.84
CA ALA A 259 -3.34 9.12 -29.61
C ALA A 259 -2.91 7.94 -28.72
N VAL A 260 -3.78 7.44 -27.83
CA VAL A 260 -3.47 6.33 -26.91
C VAL A 260 -3.71 4.97 -27.55
N PHE A 261 -4.71 4.85 -28.43
CA PHE A 261 -5.13 3.56 -29.00
C PHE A 261 -4.88 3.41 -30.51
N GLY A 262 -4.53 4.50 -31.21
CA GLY A 262 -4.18 4.48 -32.64
C GLY A 262 -2.67 4.38 -32.85
N GLY A 263 -2.11 3.18 -32.73
CA GLY A 263 -0.75 2.90 -33.20
C GLY A 263 -0.70 2.76 -34.73
N PRO A 264 0.42 3.11 -35.40
CA PRO A 264 0.52 3.09 -36.85
C PRO A 264 0.56 1.65 -37.39
N SER A 265 -0.26 1.36 -38.40
CA SER A 265 -0.04 0.26 -39.33
C SER A 265 0.91 0.69 -40.44
#